data_AF-A0A7S4HC02-F1
#
_entry.id   AF-A0A7S4HC02-F1
#
_cell.length_a   1.000
_cell.length_b   1.000
_cell.length_c   1.000
_cell.angle_alpha   90.00
_cell.angle_beta   90.00
_cell.angle_gamma   90.00
#
_symmetry.space_group_name_H-M   'P 1'
#
loop_
_entity.id
_entity.type
_entity.pdbx_description
1 polymer ?
#
loop_
_entity_poly.entity_id
_entity_poly.type
_entity_poly.pdbx_seq_one_letter_code
_entity_poly.pdbx_strand_id
1 'polypeptide(L)'
;SEPGEQDWSPSMRKVRTMPARGWRGKMLMMPLTVGVMVCMLLIAVSMLSSTPVSAQACKKELKLLTWNVAAVNNNPFEYWITHEDAGYASLMEGVQKFISEPGEQDVEVEKVFTESMFDELIQEMTSKGAQGLAEVTTRWKEDLKGRKIISGFIKDKQIGKKRLPPPPPPAPPPPPPRSFPPPPETGVA
;
A
#
# COMPACT_ATOMS: atom_id res chain seq x y z
N SER A 1 -4.32 43.78 -41.84
CA SER A 1 -5.75 43.95 -41.55
C SER A 1 -6.12 43.03 -40.40
N GLU A 2 -5.98 43.53 -39.18
CA GLU A 2 -6.38 42.84 -37.95
C GLU A 2 -7.84 43.16 -37.60
N PRO A 3 -8.58 42.18 -37.05
CA PRO A 3 -9.61 42.48 -36.05
C PRO A 3 -9.42 41.53 -34.85
N GLY A 4 -9.75 41.85 -33.60
CA GLY A 4 -10.48 42.96 -33.02
C GLY A 4 -10.75 42.54 -31.57
N GLU A 5 -10.32 43.39 -30.64
CA GLU A 5 -10.26 43.22 -29.18
C GLU A 5 -11.67 43.13 -28.56
N GLN A 6 -11.91 42.16 -27.67
CA GLN A 6 -13.19 42.00 -26.95
C GLN A 6 -13.11 42.58 -25.54
N ASP A 7 -13.91 43.63 -25.34
CA ASP A 7 -14.14 44.40 -24.12
C ASP A 7 -15.04 43.62 -23.12
N TRP A 8 -14.58 43.50 -21.87
CA TRP A 8 -15.31 42.89 -20.76
C TRP A 8 -15.57 43.96 -19.68
N SER A 9 -16.78 44.52 -19.67
CA SER A 9 -17.29 45.36 -18.56
C SER A 9 -18.25 44.58 -17.64
N PRO A 10 -18.12 44.64 -16.30
CA PRO A 10 -18.99 43.93 -15.36
C PRO A 10 -20.21 44.77 -14.92
N SER A 11 -21.39 44.15 -14.97
CA SER A 11 -22.66 44.75 -14.53
C SER A 11 -22.85 44.67 -13.00
N MET A 12 -22.90 45.85 -12.36
CA MET A 12 -23.22 46.00 -10.94
C MET A 12 -24.71 45.75 -10.65
N ARG A 13 -25.00 44.91 -9.65
CA ARG A 13 -26.35 44.66 -9.11
C ARG A 13 -26.70 45.68 -8.02
N LYS A 14 -27.90 46.25 -8.14
CA LYS A 14 -28.55 47.24 -7.25
C LYS A 14 -28.78 46.71 -5.82
N VAL A 15 -28.35 47.50 -4.83
CA VAL A 15 -28.69 47.35 -3.40
C VAL A 15 -30.06 48.00 -3.13
N ARG A 16 -30.92 47.32 -2.37
CA ARG A 16 -32.25 47.81 -1.94
C ARG A 16 -32.27 47.94 -0.42
N THR A 17 -32.36 49.17 0.08
CA THR A 17 -32.56 49.51 1.49
C THR A 17 -34.04 49.49 1.86
N MET A 18 -34.40 48.99 3.05
CA MET A 18 -35.72 49.12 3.65
C MET A 18 -35.70 50.07 4.87
N PRO A 19 -36.79 50.80 5.16
CA PRO A 19 -36.84 51.81 6.20
C PRO A 19 -37.24 51.27 7.58
N ALA A 20 -36.68 51.91 8.60
CA ALA A 20 -37.04 51.75 10.00
C ALA A 20 -38.35 52.48 10.35
N ARG A 21 -39.21 51.84 11.15
CA ARG A 21 -40.23 52.51 11.97
C ARG A 21 -40.14 51.98 13.39
N GLY A 22 -39.90 52.89 14.32
CA GLY A 22 -39.95 52.62 15.75
C GLY A 22 -41.36 52.77 16.31
N TRP A 23 -41.62 52.13 17.45
CA TRP A 23 -42.66 52.56 18.37
C TRP A 23 -42.32 52.20 19.81
N ARG A 24 -42.63 53.15 20.71
CA ARG A 24 -42.30 53.16 22.14
C ARG A 24 -43.40 52.46 22.96
N GLY A 25 -42.96 51.79 24.02
CA GLY A 25 -43.61 51.82 25.33
C GLY A 25 -44.60 50.70 25.65
N LYS A 26 -44.26 49.85 26.64
CA LYS A 26 -44.64 50.04 28.05
C LYS A 26 -44.11 48.86 28.89
N MET A 27 -43.70 49.20 30.12
CA MET A 27 -43.36 48.30 31.22
C MET A 27 -44.42 47.21 31.43
N LEU A 28 -43.96 45.96 31.61
CA LEU A 28 -44.51 45.05 32.61
C LEU A 28 -43.37 44.15 33.10
N MET A 29 -43.11 44.18 34.42
CA MET A 29 -42.12 43.34 35.08
C MET A 29 -42.54 41.87 35.12
N MET A 30 -41.54 40.98 35.00
CA MET A 30 -41.54 39.51 35.18
C MET A 30 -42.17 38.67 34.04
N PRO A 31 -41.47 37.63 33.53
CA PRO A 31 -41.00 36.52 34.36
C PRO A 31 -39.58 36.02 34.01
N LEU A 32 -38.59 36.39 34.83
CA LEU A 32 -37.24 35.77 34.81
C LEU A 32 -37.29 34.28 35.18
N THR A 33 -38.40 33.79 35.73
CA THR A 33 -38.58 32.43 36.25
C THR A 33 -38.85 31.38 35.17
N VAL A 34 -39.48 31.76 34.05
CA VAL A 34 -39.74 30.82 32.94
C VAL A 34 -38.45 30.52 32.16
N GLY A 35 -37.57 31.52 31.99
CA GLY A 35 -36.30 31.35 31.28
C GLY A 35 -35.35 30.38 31.97
N VAL A 36 -35.25 30.45 33.31
CA VAL A 36 -34.37 29.55 34.09
C VAL A 36 -34.87 28.11 34.05
N MET A 37 -36.19 27.89 34.12
CA MET A 37 -36.80 26.56 34.00
C MET A 37 -36.58 25.95 32.61
N VAL A 38 -36.72 26.74 31.54
CA VAL A 38 -36.44 26.27 30.16
C VAL A 38 -34.96 25.94 29.98
N CYS A 39 -34.04 26.76 30.51
CA CYS A 39 -32.61 26.45 30.46
C CYS A 39 -32.24 25.17 31.21
N MET A 40 -32.81 24.95 32.41
CA MET A 40 -32.57 23.71 33.16
C MET A 40 -33.11 22.48 32.43
N LEU A 41 -34.29 22.59 31.79
CA LEU A 41 -34.86 21.50 31.00
C LEU A 41 -34.02 21.19 29.76
N LEU A 42 -33.50 22.22 29.07
CA LEU A 42 -32.61 22.05 27.92
C LEU A 42 -31.29 21.38 28.31
N ILE A 43 -30.69 21.76 29.45
CA ILE A 43 -29.47 21.12 29.95
C ILE A 43 -29.73 19.65 30.31
N ALA A 44 -30.86 19.34 30.94
CA ALA A 44 -31.23 17.96 31.27
C ALA A 44 -31.46 17.10 30.01
N VAL A 45 -32.09 17.64 28.97
CA VAL A 45 -32.27 16.94 27.68
C VAL A 45 -30.93 16.75 26.96
N SER A 46 -30.01 17.72 27.04
CA SER A 46 -28.66 17.58 26.48
C SER A 46 -27.82 16.51 27.21
N MET A 47 -28.01 16.36 28.52
CA MET A 47 -27.32 15.33 29.32
C MET A 47 -27.87 13.92 29.07
N LEU A 48 -29.17 13.76 28.78
CA LEU A 48 -29.76 12.46 28.42
C LEU A 48 -29.43 12.00 26.98
N SER A 49 -28.95 12.90 26.12
CA SER A 49 -28.62 12.61 24.71
C SER A 49 -27.15 12.25 24.49
N SER A 50 -26.34 12.27 25.55
CA SER A 50 -24.92 11.94 25.47
C SER A 50 -24.71 10.42 25.53
N THR A 51 -25.00 9.73 24.42
CA THR A 51 -24.42 8.41 24.21
C THR A 51 -22.91 8.59 24.14
N PRO A 52 -22.11 7.85 24.92
CA PRO A 52 -20.67 7.84 24.70
C PRO A 52 -20.45 7.30 23.28
N VAL A 53 -19.94 8.16 22.41
CA VAL A 53 -19.38 7.74 21.12
C VAL A 53 -18.22 6.82 21.46
N SER A 54 -18.51 5.53 21.54
CA SER A 54 -17.51 4.48 21.57
C SER A 54 -16.63 4.70 20.36
N ALA A 55 -15.39 5.14 20.59
CA ALA A 55 -14.38 5.23 19.55
C ALA A 55 -14.21 3.83 18.97
N GLN A 56 -14.90 3.57 17.86
CA GLN A 56 -14.71 2.35 17.09
C GLN A 56 -13.32 2.46 16.50
N ALA A 57 -12.35 1.89 17.22
CA ALA A 57 -11.01 1.68 16.70
C ALA A 57 -11.17 0.91 15.40
N CYS A 58 -11.04 1.60 14.27
CA CYS A 58 -10.95 1.00 12.96
C CYS A 58 -9.67 0.14 13.00
N LYS A 59 -9.82 -1.12 13.38
CA LYS A 59 -8.79 -2.14 13.16
C LYS A 59 -8.64 -2.23 11.65
N LYS A 60 -7.67 -1.49 11.12
CA LYS A 60 -7.25 -1.63 9.72
C LYS A 60 -6.64 -3.02 9.60
N GLU A 61 -7.44 -3.93 9.08
CA GLU A 61 -7.04 -5.32 8.87
C GLU A 61 -6.19 -5.37 7.60
N LEU A 62 -4.90 -5.66 7.76
CA LEU A 62 -3.98 -5.83 6.63
C LEU A 62 -4.13 -7.25 6.09
N LYS A 63 -4.70 -7.37 4.88
CA LYS A 63 -4.72 -8.64 4.16
C LYS A 63 -3.45 -8.75 3.33
N LEU A 64 -2.51 -9.59 3.77
CA LEU A 64 -1.24 -9.83 3.10
C LEU A 64 -1.26 -11.17 2.39
N LEU A 65 -0.95 -11.16 1.09
CA LEU A 65 -0.62 -12.35 0.31
C LEU A 65 0.82 -12.19 -0.18
N THR A 66 1.69 -13.14 0.12
CA THR A 66 3.07 -13.16 -0.37
C THR A 66 3.24 -14.36 -1.28
N TRP A 67 3.85 -14.18 -2.45
CA TRP A 67 4.14 -15.28 -3.36
C TRP A 67 5.48 -15.11 -4.07
N ASN A 68 6.18 -16.23 -4.28
CA ASN A 68 7.39 -16.31 -5.08
C ASN A 68 7.07 -16.78 -6.51
N VAL A 69 6.92 -15.80 -7.41
CA VAL A 69 6.56 -15.97 -8.83
C VAL A 69 7.56 -16.86 -9.61
N ALA A 70 8.79 -17.05 -9.11
CA ALA A 70 9.89 -17.64 -9.88
C ALA A 70 10.32 -19.05 -9.44
N ALA A 71 9.72 -19.63 -8.41
CA ALA A 71 10.07 -20.97 -7.93
C ALA A 71 9.27 -22.07 -8.66
N VAL A 72 9.97 -23.00 -9.31
CA VAL A 72 9.38 -24.19 -9.98
C VAL A 72 8.68 -25.13 -8.99
N ASN A 73 9.00 -25.09 -7.70
CA ASN A 73 8.56 -26.11 -6.73
C ASN A 73 7.59 -25.57 -5.67
N ASN A 74 7.04 -24.37 -5.83
CA ASN A 74 6.02 -23.81 -4.92
C ASN A 74 5.10 -22.84 -5.68
N ASN A 75 4.89 -23.08 -6.97
CA ASN A 75 3.97 -22.30 -7.77
C ASN A 75 2.53 -22.78 -7.48
N PRO A 76 1.69 -22.01 -6.77
CA PRO A 76 0.32 -22.40 -6.47
C PRO A 76 -0.56 -22.48 -7.73
N PHE A 77 -0.10 -21.97 -8.87
CA PHE A 77 -0.78 -22.10 -10.16
C PHE A 77 -0.47 -23.41 -10.88
N GLU A 78 0.58 -24.13 -10.46
CA GLU A 78 0.92 -25.44 -11.02
C GLU A 78 0.03 -26.54 -10.41
N TYR A 79 -0.52 -26.29 -9.21
CA TYR A 79 -1.43 -27.20 -8.51
C TYR A 79 -2.64 -26.44 -8.02
N TRP A 80 -3.73 -26.48 -8.79
CA TRP A 80 -5.04 -26.14 -8.27
C TRP A 80 -5.41 -27.16 -7.18
N ILE A 81 -5.07 -26.88 -5.92
CA ILE A 81 -5.37 -27.77 -4.80
C ILE A 81 -6.80 -27.57 -4.32
N THR A 82 -7.37 -28.63 -3.74
CA THR A 82 -8.58 -28.50 -2.92
C THR A 82 -8.19 -27.86 -1.59
N HIS A 83 -8.92 -26.82 -1.17
CA HIS A 83 -8.71 -26.13 0.10
C HIS A 83 -10.04 -26.03 0.85
N GLU A 84 -10.00 -26.08 2.18
CA GLU A 84 -11.21 -26.03 3.02
C GLU A 84 -11.86 -24.64 3.06
N ASP A 85 -11.08 -23.60 2.77
CA ASP A 85 -11.55 -22.22 2.67
C ASP A 85 -12.45 -22.03 1.43
N ALA A 86 -13.71 -21.66 1.68
CA ALA A 86 -14.70 -21.38 0.62
C ALA A 86 -14.29 -20.23 -0.32
N GLY A 87 -13.45 -19.30 0.13
CA GLY A 87 -12.93 -18.19 -0.67
C GLY A 87 -11.74 -18.55 -1.56
N TYR A 88 -11.11 -19.72 -1.37
CA TYR A 88 -9.91 -20.11 -2.11
C TYR A 88 -10.13 -20.19 -3.62
N ALA A 89 -11.22 -20.85 -4.05
CA ALA A 89 -11.54 -20.98 -5.47
C ALA A 89 -11.74 -19.62 -6.14
N SER A 90 -12.47 -18.72 -5.48
CA SER A 90 -12.70 -17.36 -5.99
C SER A 90 -11.40 -16.54 -6.08
N LEU A 91 -10.50 -16.68 -5.10
CA LEU A 91 -9.17 -16.07 -5.16
C LEU A 91 -8.38 -16.57 -6.36
N MET A 92 -8.30 -17.89 -6.56
CA MET A 92 -7.55 -18.51 -7.66
C MET A 92 -8.10 -18.11 -9.03
N GLU A 93 -9.42 -18.14 -9.20
CA GLU A 93 -10.10 -17.66 -10.41
C GLU A 93 -9.81 -16.17 -10.66
N GLY A 94 -9.87 -15.35 -9.61
CA GLY A 94 -9.56 -13.92 -9.69
C GLY A 94 -8.13 -13.66 -10.15
N VAL A 95 -7.16 -14.38 -9.61
CA VAL A 95 -5.76 -14.26 -10.05
C VAL A 95 -5.56 -14.77 -11.48
N GLN A 96 -6.15 -15.91 -11.85
CA GLN A 96 -6.09 -16.41 -13.22
C GLN A 96 -6.66 -15.39 -14.21
N LYS A 97 -7.83 -14.81 -13.88
CA LYS A 97 -8.46 -13.79 -14.72
C LYS A 97 -7.59 -12.56 -14.85
N PHE A 98 -7.05 -12.05 -13.73
CA PHE A 98 -6.16 -10.90 -13.73
C PHE A 98 -4.91 -11.15 -14.58
N ILE A 99 -4.28 -12.33 -14.49
CA ILE A 99 -3.10 -12.65 -15.31
C ILE A 99 -3.50 -12.81 -16.79
N SER A 100 -4.62 -13.45 -17.08
CA SER A 100 -5.06 -13.72 -18.46
C SER A 100 -5.49 -12.44 -19.17
N GLU A 101 -6.33 -11.64 -18.52
CA GLU A 101 -7.02 -10.46 -19.04
C GLU A 101 -6.85 -9.26 -18.07
N PRO A 102 -5.63 -8.71 -17.94
CA PRO A 102 -5.34 -7.68 -16.94
C PRO A 102 -6.00 -6.32 -17.24
N GLY A 103 -6.38 -6.05 -18.50
CA GLY A 103 -7.06 -4.82 -18.89
C GLY A 103 -6.34 -3.55 -18.40
N GLU A 104 -7.10 -2.62 -17.81
CA GLU A 104 -6.57 -1.38 -17.23
C GLU A 104 -5.75 -1.60 -15.95
N GLN A 105 -5.87 -2.76 -15.32
CA GLN A 105 -5.10 -3.13 -14.13
C GLN A 105 -3.66 -3.53 -14.49
N ASP A 106 -3.33 -3.67 -15.78
CA ASP A 106 -1.95 -3.81 -16.25
C ASP A 106 -1.23 -2.45 -16.20
N VAL A 107 -0.79 -2.10 -15.00
CA VAL A 107 -0.05 -0.87 -14.72
C VAL A 107 1.44 -1.04 -14.95
N GLU A 108 2.16 0.07 -14.99
CA GLU A 108 3.63 0.03 -15.04
C GLU A 108 4.19 -0.42 -13.70
N VAL A 109 5.37 -1.05 -13.72
CA VAL A 109 6.04 -1.56 -12.52
C VAL A 109 6.25 -0.44 -11.51
N GLU A 110 6.60 0.77 -11.93
CA GLU A 110 6.80 1.92 -11.03
C GLU A 110 5.54 2.31 -10.22
N LYS A 111 4.34 1.94 -10.68
CA LYS A 111 3.10 2.21 -9.94
C LYS A 111 2.91 1.27 -8.75
N VAL A 112 3.56 0.12 -8.76
CA VAL A 112 3.50 -0.89 -7.69
C VAL A 112 4.77 -0.89 -6.86
N PHE A 113 5.92 -0.75 -7.51
CA PHE A 113 7.23 -0.67 -6.90
C PHE A 113 7.82 0.71 -7.20
N THR A 114 7.56 1.65 -6.29
CA THR A 114 7.84 3.07 -6.51
C THR A 114 9.34 3.36 -6.51
N GLU A 115 9.72 4.53 -7.05
CA GLU A 115 11.11 4.99 -7.00
C GLU A 115 11.65 5.01 -5.57
N SER A 116 10.84 5.42 -4.58
CA SER A 116 11.26 5.39 -3.16
C SER A 116 11.56 3.99 -2.64
N MET A 117 10.75 2.99 -3.03
CA MET A 117 11.00 1.59 -2.64
C MET A 117 12.26 1.05 -3.32
N PHE A 118 12.51 1.47 -4.56
CA PHE A 118 13.74 1.12 -5.27
C PHE A 118 14.97 1.75 -4.61
N ASP A 119 14.90 3.02 -4.24
CA ASP A 119 15.98 3.74 -3.55
C ASP A 119 16.31 3.10 -2.19
N GLU A 120 15.27 2.76 -1.40
CA GLU A 120 15.41 2.02 -0.14
C GLU A 120 16.11 0.67 -0.36
N LEU A 121 15.70 -0.09 -1.38
CA LEU A 121 16.32 -1.36 -1.74
C LEU A 121 17.81 -1.19 -2.11
N ILE A 122 18.14 -0.21 -2.96
CA ILE A 122 19.53 0.05 -3.37
C ILE A 122 20.38 0.45 -2.16
N GLN A 123 19.84 1.26 -1.24
CA GLN A 123 20.53 1.62 -0.01
C GLN A 123 20.83 0.38 0.86
N GLU A 124 19.85 -0.50 1.05
CA GLU A 124 20.04 -1.75 1.79
C GLU A 124 21.07 -2.67 1.13
N MET A 125 20.98 -2.87 -0.18
CA MET A 125 21.93 -3.70 -0.93
C MET A 125 23.35 -3.13 -0.84
N THR A 126 23.50 -1.81 -0.92
CA THR A 126 24.79 -1.12 -0.74
C THR A 126 25.35 -1.39 0.66
N SER A 127 24.52 -1.28 1.70
CA SER A 127 24.95 -1.53 3.09
C SER A 127 25.45 -2.96 3.32
N LYS A 128 24.98 -3.91 2.51
CA LYS A 128 25.37 -5.32 2.56
C LYS A 128 26.56 -5.65 1.64
N GLY A 129 27.14 -4.65 0.97
CA GLY A 129 28.27 -4.83 0.07
C GLY A 129 27.92 -5.52 -1.25
N ALA A 130 26.66 -5.42 -1.70
CA ALA A 130 26.26 -5.95 -2.99
C ALA A 130 26.99 -5.23 -4.14
N GLN A 131 27.40 -5.98 -5.15
CA GLN A 131 28.11 -5.47 -6.33
C GLN A 131 27.15 -5.28 -7.52
N GLY A 132 27.57 -4.51 -8.53
CA GLY A 132 26.79 -4.32 -9.76
C GLY A 132 25.57 -3.39 -9.64
N LEU A 133 25.43 -2.65 -8.53
CA LEU A 133 24.25 -1.80 -8.28
C LEU A 133 24.07 -0.67 -9.30
N ALA A 134 25.16 -0.19 -9.91
CA ALA A 134 25.08 0.81 -10.97
C ALA A 134 24.33 0.27 -12.21
N GLU A 135 24.66 -0.95 -12.65
CA GLU A 135 23.99 -1.61 -13.77
C GLU A 135 22.51 -1.87 -13.48
N VAL A 136 22.20 -2.30 -12.24
CA VAL A 136 20.82 -2.49 -11.79
C VAL A 136 20.05 -1.18 -11.82
N THR A 137 20.64 -0.09 -11.34
CA THR A 137 20.04 1.25 -11.34
C THR A 137 19.78 1.75 -12.75
N THR A 138 20.73 1.59 -13.65
CA THR A 138 20.55 1.92 -15.07
C THR A 138 19.40 1.12 -15.67
N ARG A 139 19.38 -0.19 -15.43
CA ARG A 139 18.32 -1.07 -15.96
C ARG A 139 16.94 -0.75 -15.39
N TRP A 140 16.87 -0.36 -14.12
CA TRP A 140 15.63 0.13 -13.50
C TRP A 140 15.09 1.36 -14.25
N LYS A 141 15.94 2.38 -14.42
CA LYS A 141 15.58 3.67 -14.99
C LYS A 141 15.23 3.61 -16.48
N GLU A 142 15.93 2.76 -17.23
CA GLU A 142 15.80 2.70 -18.70
C GLU A 142 14.75 1.71 -19.19
N ASP A 143 14.51 0.62 -18.45
CA ASP A 143 13.70 -0.51 -18.94
C ASP A 143 12.65 -0.95 -17.92
N LEU A 144 13.06 -1.37 -16.73
CA LEU A 144 12.19 -2.16 -15.85
C LEU A 144 10.99 -1.38 -15.31
N LYS A 145 11.19 -0.11 -14.94
CA LYS A 145 10.15 0.66 -14.24
C LYS A 145 8.92 0.96 -15.12
N GLY A 146 9.15 1.18 -16.42
CA GLY A 146 8.10 1.45 -17.41
C GLY A 146 7.45 0.19 -18.00
N ARG A 147 7.92 -1.01 -17.64
CA ARG A 147 7.27 -2.26 -18.09
C ARG A 147 5.91 -2.41 -17.46
N LYS A 148 4.98 -2.99 -18.20
CA LYS A 148 3.70 -3.43 -17.66
C LYS A 148 3.86 -4.67 -16.78
N ILE A 149 3.22 -4.69 -15.62
CA ILE A 149 3.41 -5.74 -14.60
C ILE A 149 3.00 -7.12 -15.11
N ILE A 150 1.95 -7.25 -15.92
CA ILE A 150 1.51 -8.54 -16.48
C ILE A 150 2.06 -8.74 -17.89
N SER A 151 1.70 -7.89 -18.85
CA SER A 151 2.07 -8.11 -20.26
C SER A 151 3.57 -7.94 -20.53
N GLY A 152 4.26 -7.07 -19.80
CA GLY A 152 5.67 -6.75 -20.01
C GLY A 152 6.64 -7.50 -19.09
N PHE A 153 6.19 -7.91 -17.90
CA PHE A 153 7.02 -8.59 -16.91
C PHE A 153 6.63 -10.06 -16.76
N ILE A 154 5.44 -10.37 -16.24
CA ILE A 154 5.02 -11.77 -15.98
C ILE A 154 4.95 -12.60 -17.26
N LYS A 155 4.43 -12.05 -18.36
CA LYS A 155 4.32 -12.72 -19.66
C LYS A 155 5.59 -12.58 -20.53
N ASP A 156 6.69 -12.03 -20.01
CA ASP A 156 7.96 -11.96 -20.75
C ASP A 156 8.44 -13.39 -21.07
N LYS A 157 8.50 -13.73 -22.36
CA LYS A 157 8.95 -15.05 -22.85
C LYS A 157 10.37 -15.41 -22.40
N GLN A 158 11.18 -14.41 -22.03
CA GLN A 158 12.53 -14.61 -21.53
C GLN A 158 12.61 -14.70 -20.00
N ILE A 159 11.51 -14.54 -19.25
CA ILE A 159 11.54 -14.57 -17.77
C ILE A 159 12.12 -15.89 -17.25
N GLY A 160 11.79 -17.01 -17.90
CA GLY A 160 12.32 -18.34 -17.58
C GLY A 160 13.80 -18.53 -17.91
N LYS A 161 14.37 -17.71 -18.81
CA LYS A 161 15.81 -17.74 -19.14
C LYS A 161 16.65 -16.82 -18.26
N LYS A 162 16.02 -15.85 -17.61
CA LYS A 162 16.63 -14.88 -16.68
C LYS A 162 16.66 -15.40 -15.23
N ARG A 163 16.45 -16.70 -15.02
CA ARG A 163 16.49 -17.31 -13.68
C ARG A 163 17.85 -17.07 -13.05
N LEU A 164 17.85 -16.68 -11.78
CA LEU A 164 19.06 -16.69 -11.00
C LEU A 164 19.61 -18.12 -11.01
N PRO A 165 20.92 -18.32 -11.22
CA PRO A 165 21.52 -19.63 -11.06
C PRO A 165 21.17 -20.16 -9.66
N PRO A 166 20.92 -21.47 -9.51
CA PRO A 166 20.66 -22.04 -8.20
C PRO A 166 21.83 -21.69 -7.26
N PRO A 167 21.57 -21.52 -5.95
CA PRO A 167 22.65 -21.37 -5.00
C PRO A 167 23.66 -22.50 -5.19
N PRO A 168 24.97 -22.23 -5.04
CA PRO A 168 25.96 -23.28 -5.12
C PRO A 168 25.60 -24.39 -4.11
N PRO A 169 25.87 -25.66 -4.44
CA PRO A 169 25.66 -26.73 -3.48
C PRO A 169 26.44 -26.40 -2.20
N PRO A 170 25.91 -26.77 -1.02
CA PRO A 170 26.64 -26.58 0.24
C PRO A 170 28.04 -27.17 0.10
N ALA A 171 29.04 -26.48 0.67
CA ALA A 171 30.39 -26.99 0.68
C ALA A 171 30.39 -28.42 1.22
N PRO A 172 31.15 -29.35 0.61
CA PRO A 172 31.26 -30.69 1.14
C PRO A 172 31.78 -30.61 2.58
N PRO A 173 31.32 -31.50 3.48
CA PRO A 173 31.83 -31.53 4.84
C PRO A 173 33.36 -31.69 4.80
N PRO A 174 34.09 -31.09 5.76
CA PRO A 174 35.53 -31.29 5.83
C PRO A 174 35.82 -32.80 5.90
N PRO A 175 36.92 -33.27 5.28
CA PRO A 175 37.31 -34.66 5.40
C PRO A 175 37.49 -35.00 6.89
N PRO A 176 37.18 -36.26 7.29
CA PRO A 176 37.43 -36.68 8.66
C PRO A 176 38.91 -36.43 9.01
N PRO A 177 39.22 -36.07 10.26
CA PRO A 177 40.59 -35.91 10.69
C PRO A 177 41.36 -37.20 10.36
N ARG A 178 42.50 -37.08 9.69
CA ARG A 178 43.37 -38.24 9.43
C ARG A 178 43.66 -38.88 10.77
N SER A 179 43.32 -40.16 10.92
CA SER A 179 43.78 -40.96 12.05
C SER A 179 45.31 -40.89 12.05
N PHE A 180 45.88 -40.21 13.04
CA PHE A 180 47.31 -40.26 13.25
C PHE A 180 47.69 -41.72 13.47
N PRO A 181 48.76 -42.21 12.82
CA PRO A 181 49.26 -43.54 13.13
C PRO A 181 49.53 -43.63 14.64
N PRO A 182 49.25 -44.79 15.27
CA PRO A 182 49.56 -44.96 16.68
C PRO A 182 51.05 -44.67 16.90
N PRO A 183 51.42 -44.05 18.04
CA PRO A 183 52.82 -43.82 18.35
C PRO A 183 53.56 -45.17 18.33
N PRO A 184 54.82 -45.20 17.86
CA PRO A 184 55.60 -46.43 17.87
C PRO A 184 55.64 -46.96 19.29
N GLU A 185 55.29 -48.24 19.46
CA GLU A 185 55.40 -48.93 20.75
C GLU A 185 56.84 -48.77 21.24
N THR A 186 57.01 -48.01 22.32
CA THR A 186 58.26 -48.00 23.05
C THR A 186 58.38 -49.37 23.70
N GLY A 187 59.09 -50.26 23.03
CA GLY A 187 59.52 -51.53 23.60
C GLY A 187 60.30 -51.24 24.87
N VAL A 188 59.66 -51.50 26.01
CA VAL A 188 60.35 -51.66 27.28
C VAL A 188 60.73 -53.14 27.37
N ALA A 189 62.02 -53.34 27.65
CA ALA A 189 62.81 -54.57 27.58
C ALA A 189 62.16 -55.86 28.11
#